data_AF-A0A4D6M340-F1
#
_entry.id   AF-A0A4D6M340-F1
#
_cell.length_a   1.000
_cell.length_b   1.000
_cell.length_c   1.000
_cell.angle_alpha   90.00
_cell.angle_beta   90.00
_cell.angle_gamma   90.00
#
_symmetry.space_group_name_H-M   'P 1'
#
loop_
_entity.id
_entity.type
_entity.pdbx_description
1 polymer ?
#
loop_
_entity_poly.entity_id
_entity_poly.type
_entity_poly.pdbx_seq_one_letter_code
_entity_poly.pdbx_strand_id
1 'polypeptide(L)'
;MSVKLLATNKSSGFFKESNEEERKHVEKLMEYQNKRGGKVKLQSIMMPLSENMRKWEDSLYIRELALSLEKLTNEKLLNLHTVEPKNNDVQLTDFIESEFLGEHVEAIKKF
;
A
#
# COMPACT_ATOMS: atom_id res chain seq x y z
N MET A 1 -1.13 -5.22 2.48
CA MET A 1 0.30 -5.62 2.50
C MET A 1 0.73 -5.75 3.95
N SER A 2 1.23 -6.90 4.40
CA SER A 2 1.88 -6.97 5.72
C SER A 2 3.37 -7.06 5.51
N VAL A 3 3.97 -5.88 5.39
CA VAL A 3 5.41 -5.72 5.47
C VAL A 3 5.75 -5.86 6.96
N LYS A 4 6.02 -7.09 7.43
CA LYS A 4 6.86 -7.27 8.61
C LYS A 4 8.27 -6.85 8.21
N LEU A 5 8.47 -5.54 8.07
CA LEU A 5 9.79 -4.99 7.94
C LEU A 5 10.44 -5.21 9.30
N LEU A 6 11.49 -6.03 9.33
CA LEU A 6 12.30 -6.21 10.53
C LEU A 6 12.94 -4.87 10.85
N ALA A 7 12.33 -4.17 11.80
CA ALA A 7 12.81 -2.92 12.34
C ALA A 7 14.19 -3.15 12.96
N THR A 8 15.25 -2.80 12.25
CA THR A 8 16.52 -2.47 12.88
C THR A 8 16.34 -1.14 13.63
N ASN A 9 16.93 -1.01 14.82
CA ASN A 9 16.63 0.04 15.82
C ASN A 9 16.71 1.52 15.32
N LYS A 10 17.20 1.79 14.10
CA LYS A 10 17.27 3.13 13.49
C LYS A 10 16.13 3.47 12.52
N SER A 11 15.38 2.48 12.02
CA SER A 11 14.31 2.67 11.01
C SER A 11 12.91 2.38 11.56
N SER A 12 12.82 2.03 12.85
CA SER A 12 11.61 1.50 13.48
C SER A 12 10.42 2.46 13.53
N GLY A 13 10.64 3.78 13.67
CA GLY A 13 9.57 4.77 13.76
C GLY A 13 8.80 4.93 12.45
N PHE A 14 9.51 5.28 11.37
CA PHE A 14 8.94 5.48 10.04
C PHE A 14 8.18 4.25 9.53
N PHE A 15 8.77 3.05 9.65
CA PHE A 15 8.11 1.83 9.18
C PHE A 15 6.96 1.35 10.06
N LYS A 16 6.97 1.70 11.35
CA LYS A 16 5.82 1.44 12.23
C LYS A 16 4.65 2.34 11.87
N GLU A 17 4.89 3.62 11.59
CA GLU A 17 3.88 4.58 11.14
C GLU A 17 3.31 4.17 9.78
N SER A 18 4.18 3.87 8.80
CA SER A 18 3.77 3.39 7.48
C SER A 18 2.96 2.09 7.55
N ASN A 19 3.35 1.11 8.39
CA ASN A 19 2.56 -0.10 8.56
C ASN A 19 1.17 0.15 9.18
N GLU A 20 1.04 1.16 10.04
CA GLU A 20 -0.26 1.54 10.61
C GLU A 20 -1.14 2.27 9.58
N GLU A 21 -0.54 3.13 8.76
CA GLU A 21 -1.18 3.82 7.64
C GLU A 21 -1.72 2.81 6.60
N GLU A 22 -0.90 1.86 6.19
CA GLU A 22 -1.29 0.78 5.26
C GLU A 22 -2.45 -0.08 5.78
N ARG A 23 -2.53 -0.30 7.10
CA ARG A 23 -3.69 -0.98 7.69
C ARG A 23 -4.95 -0.15 7.57
N LYS A 24 -4.88 1.15 7.83
CA LYS A 24 -6.02 2.07 7.66
C LYS A 24 -6.48 2.13 6.21
N HIS A 25 -5.55 2.09 5.24
CA HIS A 25 -5.89 2.01 3.82
C HIS A 25 -6.68 0.73 3.49
N VAL A 26 -6.26 -0.42 4.03
CA VAL A 26 -7.01 -1.68 3.87
C VAL A 26 -8.39 -1.61 4.50
N GLU A 27 -8.51 -1.06 5.72
CA GLU A 27 -9.79 -0.87 6.39
C GLU A 27 -10.73 0.05 5.58
N LYS A 28 -10.22 1.17 5.08
CA LYS A 28 -10.95 2.11 4.22
C LYS A 28 -11.51 1.42 2.96
N LEU A 29 -10.71 0.57 2.31
CA LEU A 29 -11.16 -0.24 1.16
C LEU A 29 -12.22 -1.28 1.54
N MET A 30 -12.07 -1.94 2.68
CA MET A 30 -13.05 -2.92 3.18
C MET A 30 -14.40 -2.26 3.51
N GLU A 31 -14.36 -1.11 4.18
CA GLU A 31 -15.55 -0.31 4.47
C GLU A 31 -16.23 0.16 3.20
N TYR A 32 -15.46 0.68 2.23
CA TYR A 32 -15.99 1.10 0.95
C TYR A 32 -16.66 -0.05 0.20
N GLN A 33 -16.00 -1.22 0.14
CA GLN A 33 -16.57 -2.41 -0.48
C GLN A 33 -17.91 -2.80 0.15
N ASN A 34 -18.01 -2.79 1.49
CA ASN A 34 -19.25 -3.08 2.19
C ASN A 34 -20.32 -1.99 1.94
N LYS A 35 -19.92 -0.71 1.91
CA LYS A 35 -20.81 0.44 1.63
C LYS A 35 -21.45 0.34 0.25
N ARG A 36 -20.75 -0.21 -0.75
CA ARG A 36 -21.27 -0.45 -2.10
C ARG A 36 -22.09 -1.74 -2.24
N GLY A 37 -22.31 -2.47 -1.15
CA GLY A 37 -23.00 -3.77 -1.16
C GLY A 37 -22.16 -4.93 -1.69
N GLY A 38 -20.86 -4.71 -1.89
CA GLY A 38 -19.90 -5.75 -2.22
C GLY A 38 -19.60 -6.65 -1.02
N LYS A 39 -18.92 -7.78 -1.28
CA LYS A 39 -18.45 -8.69 -0.22
C LYS A 39 -16.94 -8.64 -0.16
N VAL A 40 -16.40 -8.33 1.02
CA VAL A 40 -14.95 -8.41 1.26
C VAL A 40 -14.51 -9.88 1.20
N LYS A 41 -13.46 -10.15 0.42
CA LYS A 41 -12.79 -11.45 0.37
C LYS A 41 -11.31 -11.25 0.68
N LEU A 42 -10.91 -11.62 1.89
CA LEU A 42 -9.52 -11.59 2.30
C LEU A 42 -8.75 -12.72 1.62
N GLN A 43 -7.59 -12.40 1.05
CA GLN A 43 -6.69 -13.36 0.43
C GLN A 43 -5.48 -13.63 1.33
N SER A 44 -4.86 -14.81 1.16
CA SER A 44 -3.63 -15.15 1.88
C SER A 44 -2.50 -14.20 1.51
N ILE A 45 -1.84 -13.64 2.51
CA ILE A 45 -0.64 -12.82 2.33
C ILE A 45 0.58 -13.74 2.33
N MET A 46 1.41 -13.65 1.29
CA MET A 46 2.66 -14.41 1.24
C MET A 46 3.66 -13.87 2.26
N MET A 47 4.44 -14.76 2.85
CA MET A 47 5.57 -14.37 3.68
C MET A 47 6.58 -13.61 2.80
N PRO A 48 7.08 -12.43 3.24
CA PRO A 48 8.09 -11.70 2.48
C PRO A 48 9.35 -12.56 2.35
N LEU A 49 9.95 -12.58 1.15
CA LEU A 49 11.17 -13.34 0.86
C LEU A 49 12.31 -12.82 1.74
N SER A 50 12.79 -13.65 2.66
CA SER A 50 13.86 -13.30 3.61
C SER A 50 15.25 -13.50 3.01
N GLU A 51 15.43 -13.26 1.72
CA GLU A 51 16.48 -13.93 0.95
C GLU A 51 17.90 -13.53 1.33
N ASN A 52 18.12 -12.50 2.15
CA ASN A 52 19.40 -12.25 2.83
C ASN A 52 19.20 -11.32 4.04
N MET A 53 19.24 -11.84 5.28
CA MET A 53 19.10 -11.04 6.51
C MET A 53 20.07 -9.85 6.58
N ARG A 54 21.27 -9.97 6.00
CA ARG A 54 22.28 -8.89 5.98
C ARG A 54 21.84 -7.64 5.21
N LYS A 55 20.97 -7.77 4.19
CA LYS A 55 20.50 -6.62 3.41
C LYS A 55 19.55 -5.71 4.23
N TRP A 56 18.93 -6.26 5.28
CA TRP A 56 18.06 -5.50 6.19
C TRP A 56 18.83 -4.66 7.22
N GLU A 57 20.17 -4.72 7.20
CA GLU A 57 21.04 -3.82 7.97
C GLU A 57 21.43 -2.59 7.15
N ASP A 58 21.27 -2.64 5.82
CA ASP A 58 21.54 -1.52 4.91
C ASP A 58 20.30 -0.62 4.80
N SER A 59 20.39 0.58 5.39
CA SER A 59 19.33 1.56 5.38
C SER A 59 18.97 2.07 3.98
N LEU A 60 19.95 2.13 3.05
CA LEU A 60 19.70 2.58 1.69
C LEU A 60 18.86 1.52 0.94
N TYR A 61 19.30 0.26 1.03
CA TYR A 61 18.57 -0.86 0.44
C TYR A 61 17.12 -0.94 0.96
N ILE A 62 16.94 -0.80 2.28
CA ILE A 62 15.60 -0.82 2.88
C ILE A 62 14.72 0.32 2.34
N ARG A 63 15.28 1.52 2.19
CA ARG A 63 14.53 2.69 1.69
C ARG A 63 14.17 2.53 0.21
N GLU A 64 15.10 2.03 -0.62
CA GLU A 64 14.85 1.74 -2.04
C GLU A 64 13.79 0.65 -2.22
N LEU A 65 13.81 -0.39 -1.37
CA LEU A 65 12.79 -1.43 -1.36
C LEU A 65 11.42 -0.86 -0.99
N ALA A 66 11.34 -0.02 0.04
CA ALA A 66 10.10 0.63 0.46
C ALA A 66 9.54 1.53 -0.65
N LEU A 67 10.37 2.39 -1.26
CA LEU A 67 9.97 3.22 -2.42
C LEU A 67 9.45 2.37 -3.59
N SER A 68 10.09 1.21 -3.84
CA SER A 68 9.65 0.31 -4.90
C SER A 68 8.28 -0.31 -4.61
N LEU A 69 8.00 -0.64 -3.35
CA LEU A 69 6.70 -1.12 -2.91
C LEU A 69 5.63 -0.02 -3.04
N GLU A 70 5.90 1.21 -2.61
CA GLU A 70 4.98 2.34 -2.76
C GLU A 70 4.61 2.62 -4.22
N LYS A 71 5.61 2.60 -5.11
CA LYS A 71 5.37 2.75 -6.55
C LYS A 71 4.52 1.62 -7.11
N LEU A 72 4.75 0.39 -6.67
CA LEU A 72 3.95 -0.76 -7.06
C LEU A 72 2.50 -0.63 -6.56
N THR A 73 2.28 -0.18 -5.32
CA THR A 73 0.94 0.09 -4.79
C THR A 73 0.21 1.13 -5.62
N ASN A 74 0.89 2.25 -5.93
CA ASN A 74 0.32 3.30 -6.78
C ASN A 74 -0.04 2.77 -8.18
N GLU A 75 0.80 1.94 -8.79
CA GLU A 75 0.48 1.26 -10.05
C GLU A 75 -0.77 0.38 -9.91
N LYS A 76 -0.96 -0.33 -8.79
CA LYS A 76 -2.17 -1.14 -8.56
C LYS A 76 -3.41 -0.28 -8.34
N LEU A 77 -3.29 0.88 -7.71
CA LEU A 77 -4.39 1.85 -7.59
C LEU A 77 -4.77 2.44 -8.96
N LEU A 78 -3.80 2.77 -9.80
CA LEU A 78 -4.05 3.22 -11.18
C LEU A 78 -4.67 2.11 -12.04
N ASN A 79 -4.26 0.85 -11.84
CA ASN A 79 -4.92 -0.28 -12.49
C ASN A 79 -6.38 -0.42 -12.03
N LEU A 80 -6.68 -0.22 -10.74
CA LEU A 80 -8.05 -0.23 -10.23
C LEU A 80 -8.88 0.92 -10.82
N HIS A 81 -8.29 2.12 -10.92
CA HIS A 81 -8.89 3.29 -11.56
C HIS A 81 -9.19 3.04 -13.06
N THR A 82 -8.25 2.45 -13.79
CA THR A 82 -8.42 2.16 -15.23
C THR A 82 -9.36 0.98 -15.56
N VAL A 83 -9.75 0.17 -14.57
CA VAL A 83 -10.82 -0.82 -14.73
C VAL A 83 -12.20 -0.14 -14.88
N GLU A 84 -12.32 1.13 -14.48
CA GLU A 84 -13.57 1.89 -14.48
C GLU A 84 -14.16 2.23 -15.86
N PRO A 85 -13.41 2.65 -16.91
CA PRO A 85 -14.00 2.90 -18.23
C PRO A 85 -14.69 1.68 -18.87
N LYS A 86 -14.52 0.47 -18.31
CA LYS A 86 -15.23 -0.75 -18.74
C LYS A 86 -16.57 -0.96 -18.01
N ASN A 87 -16.73 -0.40 -16.81
CA ASN A 87 -17.89 -0.61 -15.94
C ASN A 87 -18.65 0.68 -15.57
N ASN A 88 -18.11 1.86 -15.89
CA ASN A 88 -18.70 3.20 -15.72
C ASN A 88 -19.11 3.51 -14.25
N ASP A 89 -18.28 3.11 -13.28
CA ASP A 89 -18.49 3.33 -11.85
C ASP A 89 -17.80 4.61 -11.36
N VAL A 90 -18.40 5.74 -11.70
CA VAL A 90 -17.86 7.09 -11.41
C VAL A 90 -17.57 7.32 -9.92
N GLN A 91 -18.30 6.65 -9.03
CA GLN A 91 -18.16 6.85 -7.59
C GLN A 91 -17.02 6.02 -6.98
N LEU A 92 -16.59 4.95 -7.66
CA LEU A 92 -15.35 4.24 -7.35
C LEU A 92 -14.14 5.05 -7.80
N THR A 93 -14.19 5.63 -9.00
CA THR A 93 -13.13 6.49 -9.52
C THR A 93 -12.85 7.66 -8.58
N ASP A 94 -13.88 8.43 -8.23
CA ASP A 94 -13.76 9.56 -7.31
C ASP A 94 -13.19 9.15 -5.94
N PHE A 95 -13.62 8.01 -5.41
CA PHE A 95 -13.08 7.48 -4.14
C PHE A 95 -11.59 7.14 -4.23
N ILE A 96 -11.13 6.49 -5.31
CA ILE A 96 -9.72 6.15 -5.47
C ILE A 96 -8.86 7.41 -5.66
N GLU A 97 -9.34 8.38 -6.44
CA GLU A 97 -8.64 9.65 -6.65
C GLU A 97 -8.51 10.48 -5.38
N SER A 98 -9.62 10.65 -4.65
CA SER A 98 -9.69 11.50 -3.45
C SER A 98 -8.98 10.91 -2.24
N GLU A 99 -9.07 9.59 -2.03
CA GLU A 99 -8.62 8.96 -0.79
C GLU A 99 -7.25 8.29 -0.89
N PHE A 100 -6.69 8.08 -2.10
CA PHE A 100 -5.45 7.30 -2.27
C PHE A 100 -4.44 7.91 -3.24
N LEU A 101 -4.83 8.31 -4.46
CA LEU A 101 -3.86 8.70 -5.49
C LEU A 101 -3.05 9.95 -5.09
N GLY A 102 -3.70 10.95 -4.51
CA GLY A 102 -3.01 12.15 -3.99
C GLY A 102 -2.06 11.82 -2.84
N GLU A 103 -2.50 10.99 -1.90
CA GLU A 103 -1.68 10.55 -0.76
C GLU A 103 -0.43 9.81 -1.22
N HIS A 104 -0.55 8.91 -2.22
CA HIS A 104 0.56 8.12 -2.74
C HIS A 104 1.59 8.95 -3.50
N VAL A 105 1.19 9.98 -4.24
CA VAL A 105 2.14 10.90 -4.89
C VAL A 105 3.02 11.60 -3.85
N GLU A 106 2.41 12.08 -2.76
CA GLU A 106 3.14 12.71 -1.66
C GLU A 106 3.99 11.70 -0.87
N ALA A 107 3.51 10.47 -0.66
CA ALA A 107 4.27 9.41 -0.02
C ALA A 107 5.54 9.06 -0.81
N ILE A 108 5.42 8.83 -2.12
CA ILE A 108 6.55 8.52 -3.02
C ILE A 108 7.61 9.62 -2.99
N LYS A 109 7.19 10.89 -2.87
CA LYS A 109 8.10 12.05 -2.82
C LYS A 109 8.86 12.18 -1.48
N LYS A 110 8.34 11.61 -0.39
CA LYS A 110 8.98 11.64 0.94
C LYS A 110 10.12 10.62 1.08
N PHE A 111 10.17 9.62 0.20
CA PHE A 111 11.27 8.65 0.06
C PHE A 111 12.43 9.24 -0.76
#